data_AF-A0A535HME3-F1
#
_entry.id   AF-A0A535HME3-F1
#
_cell.length_a   1.000
_cell.length_b   1.000
_cell.length_c   1.000
_cell.angle_alpha   90.00
_cell.angle_beta   90.00
_cell.angle_gamma   90.00
#
_symmetry.space_group_name_H-M   'P 1'
#
loop_
_entity.id
_entity.type
_entity.pdbx_description
1 polymer ?
#
loop_
_entity_poly.entity_id
_entity_poly.type
_entity_poly.pdbx_seq_one_letter_code
_entity_poly.pdbx_strand_id
1 'polypeptide(L)'
;QELYRFWRNLENLPLFMHHLKSVRVLDEKRSHWVARGPLGKEVQWEAEIVNDVPNERIGWQSLPDSDVRNAGSVQFIPSGNNSTLVRVVLRYDPPAGKLGEVVSKLLSENPGREVEEDLKRLQSELERTGSAVRRAA
;
A
#
# COMPACT_ATOMS: atom_id res chain seq x y z
N GLN A 1 -2.12 -0.90 -18.55
CA GLN A 1 -0.66 -0.73 -18.63
C GLN A 1 -0.15 0.46 -17.83
N GLU A 2 -0.73 1.66 -18.00
CA GLU A 2 -0.32 2.86 -17.24
C GLU A 2 -0.45 2.69 -15.74
N LEU A 3 -1.56 2.11 -15.28
CA LEU A 3 -1.82 1.90 -13.86
C LEU A 3 -0.78 0.98 -13.19
N TYR A 4 -0.39 -0.10 -13.86
CA TYR A 4 0.66 -0.99 -13.35
C TYR A 4 2.00 -0.24 -13.24
N ARG A 5 2.38 0.56 -14.24
CA ARG A 5 3.61 1.37 -14.18
C ARG A 5 3.57 2.41 -13.06
N PHE A 6 2.41 3.04 -12.87
CA PHE A 6 2.19 3.98 -11.78
C PHE A 6 2.41 3.32 -10.42
N TRP A 7 1.86 2.13 -10.19
CA TRP A 7 2.08 1.37 -8.96
C TRP A 7 3.49 0.83 -8.81
N ARG A 8 4.12 0.39 -9.92
CA ARG A 8 5.47 -0.19 -9.92
C ARG A 8 6.52 0.84 -9.50
N ASN A 9 6.27 2.12 -9.72
CA ASN A 9 6.97 3.20 -9.06
C ASN A 9 6.38 3.42 -7.65
N LEU A 10 6.92 2.69 -6.66
CA LEU A 10 6.39 2.71 -5.29
C LEU A 10 6.44 4.10 -4.62
N GLU A 11 7.25 5.03 -5.12
CA GLU A 11 7.28 6.42 -4.63
C GLU A 11 5.97 7.18 -4.90
N ASN A 12 5.12 6.66 -5.78
CA ASN A 12 3.77 7.19 -6.02
C ASN A 12 2.76 6.80 -4.93
N LEU A 13 3.03 5.78 -4.11
CA LEU A 13 2.05 5.30 -3.13
C LEU A 13 1.59 6.38 -2.14
N PRO A 14 2.47 7.22 -1.56
CA PRO A 14 2.05 8.29 -0.66
C PRO A 14 1.12 9.34 -1.28
N LEU A 15 0.99 9.41 -2.61
CA LEU A 15 0.06 10.32 -3.29
C LEU A 15 -1.41 9.97 -3.01
N PHE A 16 -1.69 8.71 -2.67
CA PHE A 16 -3.05 8.24 -2.42
C PHE A 16 -3.19 7.39 -1.16
N MET A 17 -2.11 6.81 -0.65
CA MET A 17 -2.02 6.09 0.62
C MET A 17 -1.59 7.02 1.75
N HIS A 18 -2.54 7.70 2.40
CA HIS A 18 -2.21 8.82 3.30
C HIS A 18 -1.59 8.39 4.64
N HIS A 19 -1.72 7.11 5.00
CA HIS A 19 -0.98 6.53 6.12
C HIS A 19 0.52 6.48 5.86
N LEU A 20 0.94 6.43 4.60
CA LEU A 20 2.34 6.53 4.21
C LEU A 20 2.76 7.99 4.17
N LYS A 21 3.84 8.32 4.89
CA LYS A 21 4.53 9.61 4.78
C LYS A 21 5.45 9.65 3.57
N SER A 22 6.19 8.57 3.33
CA SER A 22 7.10 8.47 2.20
C SER A 22 7.41 7.02 1.85
N VAL A 23 7.66 6.76 0.57
CA VAL A 23 8.31 5.55 0.09
C VAL A 23 9.51 6.00 -0.75
N ARG A 24 10.70 5.47 -0.46
CA ARG A 24 11.93 5.73 -1.20
C ARG A 24 12.41 4.44 -1.83
N VAL A 25 12.64 4.42 -3.13
CA VAL A 25 13.24 3.25 -3.79
C VAL A 25 14.73 3.18 -3.46
N LEU A 26 15.19 2.02 -2.99
CA LEU A 26 16.60 1.77 -2.65
C LEU A 26 17.33 1.09 -3.82
N ASP A 27 16.67 0.16 -4.49
CA ASP A 27 17.15 -0.53 -5.69
C ASP A 27 15.97 -1.12 -6.49
N GLU A 28 16.23 -2.00 -7.45
CA GLU A 28 15.21 -2.59 -8.33
C GLU A 28 14.05 -3.26 -7.57
N LYS A 29 14.33 -3.86 -6.41
CA LYS A 29 13.36 -4.64 -5.62
C LYS A 29 13.10 -4.08 -4.25
N ARG A 30 14.02 -3.31 -3.66
CA ARG A 30 13.92 -2.82 -2.29
C ARG A 30 13.52 -1.36 -2.21
N SER A 31 12.81 -1.04 -1.13
CA SER A 31 12.32 0.29 -0.83
C SER A 31 12.23 0.52 0.67
N HIS A 32 12.42 1.75 1.10
CA HIS A 32 12.27 2.19 2.49
C HIS A 32 10.96 2.95 2.65
N TRP A 33 10.15 2.54 3.63
CA TRP A 33 8.80 3.03 3.85
C TRP A 33 8.71 3.71 5.20
N VAL A 34 8.02 4.84 5.25
CA VAL A 34 7.71 5.57 6.48
C VAL A 34 6.21 5.79 6.54
N ALA A 35 5.57 5.37 7.63
CA ALA A 35 4.15 5.52 7.88
C ALA A 35 3.86 6.29 9.17
N ARG A 36 2.66 6.85 9.24
CA ARG A 36 2.08 7.43 10.46
C ARG A 36 1.67 6.29 11.39
N GLY A 37 2.33 6.21 12.54
CA GLY A 37 2.01 5.25 13.58
C GLY A 37 1.18 5.85 14.72
N PRO A 38 0.86 5.03 15.73
CA PRO A 38 0.09 5.45 16.89
C PRO A 38 0.73 6.64 17.64
N LEU A 39 -0.12 7.48 18.22
CA LEU A 39 0.29 8.65 19.03
C LEU A 39 1.18 9.65 18.25
N GLY A 40 1.02 9.72 16.93
CA GLY A 40 1.77 10.62 16.06
C GLY A 40 3.23 10.22 15.83
N LYS A 41 3.67 9.06 16.32
CA LYS A 41 5.02 8.55 16.07
C LYS A 41 5.13 7.99 14.66
N GLU A 42 6.30 8.11 14.06
CA GLU A 42 6.58 7.47 12.78
C GLU A 42 6.99 6.02 12.98
N VAL A 43 6.66 5.21 11.99
CA VAL A 43 7.03 3.82 11.94
C VAL A 43 7.64 3.55 10.57
N GLN A 44 8.76 2.85 10.53
CA GLN A 44 9.55 2.68 9.31
C GLN A 44 9.97 1.22 9.13
N TRP A 45 10.09 0.79 7.89
CA TRP A 45 10.58 -0.53 7.52
C TRP A 45 11.16 -0.52 6.12
N GLU A 46 11.97 -1.53 5.82
CA GLU A 46 12.36 -1.83 4.44
C GLU A 46 11.46 -2.94 3.90
N ALA A 47 11.07 -2.83 2.63
CA ALA A 47 10.27 -3.82 1.93
C ALA A 47 10.92 -4.22 0.62
N GLU A 48 10.71 -5.47 0.24
CA GLU A 48 11.11 -6.05 -1.04
C GLU A 48 9.88 -6.41 -1.88
N ILE A 49 9.98 -6.24 -3.20
CA ILE A 49 9.02 -6.76 -4.17
C ILE A 49 9.27 -8.27 -4.33
N VAL A 50 8.28 -9.07 -3.95
CA VAL A 50 8.29 -10.55 -4.02
C VAL A 50 7.51 -11.12 -5.20
N ASN A 51 6.68 -10.30 -5.84
CA ASN A 51 5.94 -10.68 -7.04
C ASN A 51 5.82 -9.47 -7.96
N ASP A 52 6.23 -9.63 -9.21
CA ASP A 52 6.20 -8.59 -10.22
C ASP A 52 5.78 -9.20 -11.56
N VAL A 53 4.47 -9.23 -11.81
CA VAL A 53 3.89 -9.72 -13.07
C VAL A 53 3.34 -8.53 -13.84
N PRO A 54 3.98 -8.15 -14.97
CA PRO A 54 3.59 -6.98 -15.74
C PRO A 54 2.10 -6.93 -16.05
N ASN A 55 1.46 -5.81 -15.69
CA ASN A 55 0.03 -5.54 -15.90
C ASN A 55 -0.95 -6.44 -15.14
N GLU A 56 -0.49 -7.33 -14.27
CA GLU A 56 -1.35 -8.26 -13.54
C GLU A 56 -1.21 -8.11 -12.03
N ARG A 57 0.01 -8.07 -11.51
CA ARG A 57 0.25 -8.13 -10.06
C ARG A 57 1.56 -7.50 -9.64
N ILE A 58 1.53 -6.80 -8.51
CA ILE A 58 2.72 -6.44 -7.74
C ILE A 58 2.48 -6.91 -6.31
N GLY A 59 3.45 -7.59 -5.71
CA GLY A 59 3.41 -8.04 -4.33
C GLY A 59 4.69 -7.66 -3.61
N TRP A 60 4.56 -7.25 -2.35
CA TRP A 60 5.69 -6.82 -1.51
C TRP A 60 5.57 -7.37 -0.10
N GLN A 61 6.71 -7.44 0.58
CA GLN A 61 6.79 -7.77 2.00
C GLN A 61 7.93 -7.01 2.67
N SER A 62 7.79 -6.71 3.95
CA SER A 62 8.86 -6.18 4.79
C SER A 62 10.02 -7.18 4.91
N LEU A 63 11.25 -6.70 5.01
CA LEU A 63 12.41 -7.56 5.25
C LEU A 63 12.28 -8.29 6.61
N PRO A 64 12.87 -9.49 6.78
CA PRO A 64 12.73 -10.31 7.98
C PRO A 64 13.04 -9.59 9.31
N ASP A 65 14.02 -8.69 9.30
CA ASP A 65 14.49 -7.95 10.48
C ASP A 65 13.76 -6.62 10.69
N SER A 66 12.68 -6.36 9.97
CA SER A 66 11.90 -5.12 10.11
C SER A 66 11.06 -5.13 11.39
N ASP A 67 11.07 -4.01 12.13
CA ASP A 67 10.23 -3.80 13.31
C ASP A 67 8.73 -3.88 12.99
N VAL A 68 8.36 -3.65 11.73
CA VAL A 68 7.00 -3.83 11.21
C VAL A 68 6.97 -4.93 10.19
N ARG A 69 6.13 -5.93 10.48
CA ARG A 69 5.75 -6.96 9.52
C ARG A 69 4.66 -6.37 8.63
N ASN A 70 5.03 -6.02 7.41
CA ASN A 70 4.09 -5.55 6.40
C ASN A 70 4.12 -6.49 5.20
N ALA A 71 2.95 -6.81 4.64
CA ALA A 71 2.87 -7.47 3.35
C ALA A 71 1.67 -6.95 2.59
N GLY A 72 1.79 -6.92 1.27
CA GLY A 72 0.69 -6.47 0.44
C GLY A 72 0.77 -7.00 -0.98
N SER A 73 -0.35 -6.90 -1.67
CA SER A 73 -0.39 -7.08 -3.11
C SER A 73 -1.44 -6.20 -3.75
N VAL A 74 -1.16 -5.76 -4.96
CA VAL A 74 -2.13 -5.16 -5.87
C VAL A 74 -2.29 -6.07 -7.08
N GLN A 75 -3.54 -6.26 -7.49
CA GLN A 75 -3.89 -7.00 -8.71
C GLN A 75 -4.67 -6.07 -9.64
N PHE A 76 -4.34 -6.15 -10.92
CA PHE A 76 -4.95 -5.37 -11.99
C PHE A 76 -5.73 -6.32 -12.89
N ILE A 77 -7.05 -6.17 -12.91
CA ILE A 77 -7.96 -7.04 -13.65
C ILE A 77 -8.67 -6.21 -14.72
N PRO A 78 -8.49 -6.49 -16.02
CA PRO A 78 -9.25 -5.80 -17.07
C PRO A 78 -10.76 -5.97 -16.89
N SER A 79 -11.54 -4.88 -16.95
CA SER A 79 -12.99 -4.90 -16.69
C SER A 79 -13.85 -4.39 -17.87
N GLY A 80 -13.34 -4.39 -19.10
CA GLY A 80 -14.05 -3.83 -20.26
C GLY A 80 -14.12 -2.30 -20.25
N ASN A 81 -14.56 -1.68 -21.35
CA ASN A 81 -14.67 -0.22 -21.50
C ASN A 81 -13.41 0.57 -21.08
N ASN A 82 -12.22 0.03 -21.41
CA ASN A 82 -10.93 0.60 -21.02
C ASN A 82 -10.75 0.83 -19.50
N SER A 83 -11.50 0.08 -18.68
CA SER A 83 -11.44 0.16 -17.22
C SER A 83 -10.62 -0.98 -16.63
N THR A 84 -9.96 -0.70 -15.50
CA THR A 84 -9.23 -1.69 -14.71
C THR A 84 -9.85 -1.82 -13.33
N LEU A 85 -10.20 -3.05 -12.95
CA LEU A 85 -10.54 -3.38 -11.57
C LEU A 85 -9.24 -3.57 -10.79
N VAL A 86 -9.10 -2.80 -9.70
CA VAL A 86 -7.96 -2.89 -8.80
C VAL A 86 -8.39 -3.61 -7.52
N ARG A 87 -7.67 -4.67 -7.18
CA ARG A 87 -7.82 -5.37 -5.90
C ARG A 87 -6.53 -5.19 -5.11
N VAL A 88 -6.65 -4.65 -3.90
CA VAL A 88 -5.53 -4.50 -2.97
C VAL A 88 -5.77 -5.34 -1.74
N VAL A 89 -4.74 -6.09 -1.35
CA VAL A 89 -4.71 -6.84 -0.09
C VAL A 89 -3.53 -6.32 0.70
N LEU A 90 -3.76 -5.96 1.95
CA LEU A 90 -2.75 -5.43 2.87
C LEU A 90 -2.81 -6.20 4.19
N ARG A 91 -1.65 -6.49 4.76
CA ARG A 91 -1.48 -7.05 6.09
C ARG A 91 -0.43 -6.23 6.83
N TYR A 92 -0.77 -5.84 8.06
CA TYR A 92 0.12 -5.17 8.99
C TYR A 92 0.09 -5.94 10.29
N ASP A 93 1.25 -6.40 10.76
CA ASP A 93 1.39 -6.82 12.15
C ASP A 93 2.18 -5.71 12.87
N PRO A 94 1.56 -5.01 13.85
CA PRO A 94 2.26 -4.01 14.64
C PRO A 94 3.40 -4.67 15.46
N PRO A 95 4.45 -3.91 15.84
CA PRO A 95 5.55 -4.47 16.62
C PRO A 95 5.04 -5.05 17.95
N ALA A 96 5.31 -6.33 18.21
CA ALA A 96 5.03 -6.95 19.49
C ALA A 96 6.07 -6.52 20.54
N GLY A 97 5.62 -6.15 21.76
CA GLY A 97 6.49 -6.12 22.93
C GLY A 97 7.03 -4.77 23.45
N LYS A 98 6.73 -3.63 22.82
CA LYS A 98 6.98 -2.28 23.44
C LYS A 98 5.78 -1.33 23.47
N LEU A 99 4.71 -1.68 22.76
CA LEU A 99 3.45 -0.91 22.68
C LEU A 99 2.21 -1.78 23.00
N GLY A 100 2.43 -3.02 23.47
CA GLY A 100 1.43 -4.10 23.50
C GLY A 100 0.17 -3.84 24.32
N GLU A 101 0.21 -2.94 25.31
CA GLU A 101 -0.97 -2.62 26.12
C GLU A 101 -1.82 -1.46 25.55
N VAL A 102 -1.24 -0.58 24.72
CA VAL A 102 -1.93 0.60 24.16
C VAL A 102 -2.50 0.33 22.77
N VAL A 103 -1.93 -0.65 22.06
CA VAL A 103 -2.28 -0.99 20.66
C VAL A 103 -3.62 -1.71 20.53
N SER A 104 -4.08 -2.46 21.54
CA SER A 104 -5.34 -3.22 21.48
C SER A 104 -6.59 -2.33 21.31
N LYS A 105 -6.58 -1.11 21.86
CA LYS A 105 -7.70 -0.16 21.75
C LYS A 105 -7.65 0.74 20.51
N LEU A 106 -6.47 1.07 19.98
CA LEU A 106 -6.31 1.97 18.82
C LEU A 106 -6.46 1.24 17.48
N LEU A 107 -6.06 -0.04 17.38
CA LEU A 107 -6.30 -0.86 16.19
C LEU A 107 -7.76 -1.34 16.05
N SER A 108 -8.61 -0.96 17.00
CA SER A 108 -10.06 -1.21 16.93
C SER A 108 -10.77 -0.32 15.90
N GLU A 109 -10.11 0.72 15.38
CA GLU A 109 -10.63 1.55 14.29
C GLU A 109 -10.30 0.94 12.92
N ASN A 110 -10.99 -0.17 12.63
CA ASN A 110 -11.29 -0.72 11.30
C ASN A 110 -10.25 -0.47 10.18
N PRO A 111 -9.11 -1.19 10.18
CA PRO A 111 -8.03 -1.05 9.18
C PRO A 111 -8.49 -1.16 7.72
N GLY A 112 -9.59 -1.87 7.46
CA GLY A 112 -10.18 -1.97 6.13
C GLY A 112 -10.71 -0.64 5.58
N ARG A 113 -11.15 0.29 6.44
CA ARG A 113 -11.66 1.60 6.02
C ARG A 113 -10.57 2.50 5.44
N GLU A 114 -9.39 2.50 6.04
CA GLU A 114 -8.26 3.32 5.58
C GLU A 114 -7.82 2.90 4.18
N VAL A 115 -7.69 1.59 3.94
CA VAL A 115 -7.39 1.05 2.61
C VAL A 115 -8.49 1.39 1.60
N GLU A 116 -9.77 1.30 1.99
CA GLU A 116 -10.89 1.66 1.11
C GLU A 116 -10.87 3.15 0.74
N GLU A 117 -10.51 4.02 1.69
CA GLU A 117 -10.35 5.46 1.46
C GLU A 117 -9.16 5.77 0.55
N ASP A 118 -8.03 5.09 0.73
CA ASP A 118 -6.87 5.26 -0.14
C ASP A 118 -7.19 4.83 -1.58
N LEU A 119 -7.97 3.75 -1.76
CA LEU A 119 -8.44 3.32 -3.07
C LEU A 119 -9.43 4.32 -3.70
N LYS A 120 -10.26 5.00 -2.90
CA LYS A 120 -11.11 6.11 -3.38
C LYS A 120 -10.29 7.28 -3.88
N ARG A 121 -9.22 7.64 -3.16
CA ARG A 121 -8.30 8.72 -3.55
C ARG A 121 -7.55 8.36 -4.82
N LEU A 122 -7.04 7.12 -4.92
CA LEU A 122 -6.39 6.61 -6.13
C LEU A 122 -7.31 6.73 -7.35
N GLN A 123 -8.55 6.30 -7.22
CA GLN A 123 -9.54 6.41 -8.29
C GLN A 123 -9.70 7.89 -8.71
N SER A 124 -9.83 8.80 -7.75
CA SER A 124 -10.01 10.23 -8.01
C SER A 124 -8.80 10.86 -8.72
N GLU A 125 -7.58 10.53 -8.29
CA GLU A 125 -6.35 11.01 -8.95
C GLU A 125 -6.21 10.47 -10.38
N LEU A 126 -6.56 9.20 -10.60
CA LEU A 126 -6.48 8.60 -11.92
C LEU A 126 -7.55 9.11 -12.88
N GLU A 127 -8.77 9.33 -12.41
CA GLU A 127 -9.85 9.97 -13.17
C GLU A 127 -9.47 11.39 -13.58
N ARG A 128 -8.80 12.16 -12.70
CA ARG A 128 -8.25 13.48 -13.03
C ARG A 128 -7.20 13.44 -14.14
N THR A 129 -6.45 12.35 -14.24
CA THR A 129 -5.46 12.12 -15.32
C THR A 129 -6.04 11.43 -16.56
N GLY A 130 -7.35 11.15 -16.60
CA GLY A 130 -8.05 10.57 -17.76
C GLY A 130 -8.15 9.04 -17.80
N SER A 131 -7.80 8.35 -16.71
CA SER A 131 -7.89 6.88 -16.58
C SER A 131 -9.15 6.43 -15.83
N ALA A 132 -9.87 5.41 -16.35
CA ALA A 132 -11.06 4.83 -15.70
C ALA A 132 -10.69 3.64 -14.78
N VAL A 133 -11.05 3.70 -13.49
CA VAL A 133 -10.67 2.70 -12.48
C VAL A 133 -11.89 2.25 -11.68
N ARG A 134 -12.01 0.93 -11.45
CA ARG A 134 -13.04 0.33 -10.58
C ARG A 134 -12.36 -0.33 -9.38
N ARG A 135 -13.01 -0.30 -8.21
CA ARG A 135 -12.47 -0.86 -6.95
C ARG A 135 -13.12 -2.19 -6.58
N ALA A 136 -12.34 -3.11 -6.02
CA ALA A 136 -12.84 -4.23 -5.23
C ALA A 136 -12.01 -4.35 -3.94
N ALA A 137 -12.68 -4.25 -2.79
CA ALA A 137 -12.14 -4.65 -1.50
C ALA A 137 -12.07 -6.18 -1.39
#